data_AF-A0ABC8U1P0-F1
#
_entry.id   AF-A0ABC8U1P0-F1
#
_cell.length_a   1.000
_cell.length_b   1.000
_cell.length_c   1.000
_cell.angle_alpha   90.00
_cell.angle_beta   90.00
_cell.angle_gamma   90.00
#
_symmetry.space_group_name_H-M   'P 1'
#
loop_
_entity.id
_entity.type
_entity.pdbx_description
1 polymer ?
#
loop_
_entity_poly.entity_id
_entity_poly.type
_entity_poly.pdbx_seq_one_letter_code
_entity_poly.pdbx_strand_id
1 'polypeptide(L)'
;MMKEIAVDLEKDNQSQMVKELEASFIELLESSEDCTHFSSAIQSFGNGYQPGEGPTDFKKLFDDEIAKLKASSSSVPQNHPLLRQFREAIWSVHHAGQPMPGEEHEDIVMTSTQCNLLNVACPLSGKPVTELEDPVRSMDCKHIYEKVVIMQYIRSKNARAQCPMSGCPKILQAERVVCDPLLLIEIDEMRSMSKQTTRFDVIEDFTELDEEESD
;
A
#
# COMPACT_ATOMS: atom_id res chain seq x y z
N MET A 1 8.65 1.64 11.20
CA MET A 1 9.05 0.68 12.26
C MET A 1 10.04 -0.39 11.78
N MET A 2 9.66 -1.47 11.06
CA MET A 2 10.64 -2.52 10.66
C MET A 2 11.74 -2.01 9.72
N LYS A 3 11.36 -1.18 8.75
CA LYS A 3 12.28 -0.50 7.83
C LYS A 3 13.35 0.33 8.57
N GLU A 4 12.94 1.10 9.57
CA GLU A 4 13.85 1.96 10.34
C GLU A 4 14.82 1.13 11.17
N ILE A 5 14.32 0.05 11.80
CA ILE A 5 15.17 -0.90 12.53
C ILE A 5 16.22 -1.51 11.59
N ALA A 6 15.82 -1.95 10.39
CA ALA A 6 16.75 -2.51 9.41
C ALA A 6 17.82 -1.50 8.97
N VAL A 7 17.42 -0.24 8.77
CA VAL A 7 18.34 0.86 8.45
C VAL A 7 19.36 1.08 9.57
N ASP A 8 18.93 1.07 10.83
CA ASP A 8 19.85 1.25 11.96
C ASP A 8 20.79 0.05 12.15
N LEU A 9 20.28 -1.18 11.97
CA LEU A 9 21.12 -2.39 11.94
C LEU A 9 22.17 -2.34 10.83
N GLU A 10 21.81 -1.85 9.65
CA GLU A 10 22.75 -1.72 8.52
C GLU A 10 23.82 -0.66 8.80
N LYS A 11 23.45 0.50 9.39
CA LYS A 11 24.43 1.51 9.84
C LYS A 11 25.42 0.95 10.86
N ASP A 12 24.96 0.06 11.73
CA ASP A 12 25.78 -0.63 12.73
C ASP A 12 26.56 -1.83 12.16
N ASN A 13 26.52 -2.04 10.84
CA ASN A 13 27.17 -3.13 10.11
C ASN A 13 26.72 -4.53 10.58
N GLN A 14 25.49 -4.65 11.09
CA GLN A 14 24.90 -5.90 11.56
C GLN A 14 24.17 -6.64 10.43
N SER A 15 24.83 -6.83 9.28
CA SER A 15 24.20 -7.36 8.06
C SER A 15 23.57 -8.75 8.22
N GLN A 16 24.03 -9.56 9.18
CA GLN A 16 23.39 -10.84 9.49
C GLN A 16 22.00 -10.65 10.09
N MET A 17 21.83 -9.68 11.01
CA MET A 17 20.54 -9.37 11.61
C MET A 17 19.59 -8.73 10.59
N VAL A 18 20.12 -7.93 9.65
CA VAL A 18 19.34 -7.37 8.54
C VAL A 18 18.75 -8.49 7.68
N LYS A 19 19.55 -9.52 7.33
CA LYS A 19 19.07 -10.68 6.55
C LYS A 19 18.01 -11.49 7.29
N GLU A 20 18.19 -11.70 8.60
CA GLU A 20 17.20 -12.39 9.43
C GLU A 20 15.88 -11.60 9.50
N LEU A 21 15.97 -10.28 9.68
CA LEU A 21 14.81 -9.39 9.68
C LEU A 21 14.10 -9.38 8.33
N GLU A 22 14.84 -9.36 7.22
CA GLU A 22 14.27 -9.44 5.87
C GLU A 22 13.51 -10.77 5.67
N ALA A 23 14.11 -11.90 6.07
CA ALA A 23 13.47 -13.21 5.96
C ALA A 23 12.16 -13.26 6.78
N SER A 24 12.18 -12.77 8.02
CA SER A 24 10.98 -12.66 8.85
C SER A 24 9.94 -11.69 8.26
N PHE A 25 10.37 -10.62 7.61
CA PHE A 25 9.46 -9.69 6.96
C PHE A 25 8.75 -10.31 5.75
N ILE A 26 9.47 -11.11 4.96
CA ILE A 26 8.90 -11.87 3.84
C ILE A 26 7.84 -12.87 4.36
N GLU A 27 8.18 -13.66 5.40
CA GLU A 27 7.26 -14.62 6.01
C GLU A 27 6.00 -13.94 6.56
N LEU A 28 6.15 -12.75 7.15
CA LEU A 28 5.02 -11.96 7.64
C LEU A 28 4.10 -11.49 6.50
N LEU A 29 4.67 -11.02 5.38
CA LEU A 29 3.90 -10.59 4.22
C LEU A 29 3.11 -11.76 3.62
N GLU A 30 3.76 -12.92 3.45
CA GLU A 30 3.11 -14.15 2.97
C GLU A 30 1.96 -14.57 3.90
N SER A 31 2.21 -14.60 5.20
CA SER A 31 1.19 -14.95 6.20
C SER A 31 0.01 -13.97 6.22
N SER A 32 0.27 -12.69 6.00
CA SER A 32 -0.78 -11.65 5.91
C SER A 32 -1.64 -11.80 4.67
N GLU A 33 -1.04 -12.17 3.53
CA GLU A 33 -1.78 -12.46 2.31
C GLU A 33 -2.67 -13.69 2.51
N ASP A 34 -2.13 -14.77 3.09
CA ASP A 34 -2.88 -15.97 3.45
C ASP A 34 -4.09 -15.65 4.34
N CYS A 35 -3.91 -14.82 5.37
CA CYS A 35 -5.02 -14.37 6.23
C CYS A 35 -6.12 -13.65 5.43
N THR A 36 -5.73 -12.86 4.43
CA THR A 36 -6.67 -12.13 3.55
C THR A 36 -7.43 -13.10 2.65
N HIS A 37 -6.76 -14.12 2.11
CA HIS A 37 -7.42 -15.17 1.32
C HIS A 37 -8.38 -15.98 2.19
N PHE A 38 -8.00 -16.37 3.40
CA PHE A 38 -8.88 -17.09 4.33
C PHE A 38 -10.13 -16.28 4.66
N SER A 39 -9.97 -15.01 5.03
CA SER A 39 -11.10 -14.12 5.31
C SER A 39 -12.03 -14.00 4.10
N SER A 40 -11.46 -13.84 2.90
CA SER A 40 -12.23 -13.75 1.65
C SER A 40 -12.96 -15.05 1.32
N ALA A 41 -12.33 -16.21 1.54
CA ALA A 41 -12.94 -17.52 1.35
C ALA A 41 -14.10 -17.74 2.33
N ILE A 42 -13.94 -17.36 3.61
CA ILE A 42 -15.02 -17.46 4.62
C ILE A 42 -16.21 -16.57 4.21
N GLN A 43 -15.96 -15.34 3.77
CA GLN A 43 -17.03 -14.43 3.34
C GLN A 43 -17.73 -14.90 2.06
N SER A 44 -16.96 -15.37 1.07
CA SER A 44 -17.47 -15.96 -0.17
C SER A 44 -18.40 -17.14 0.15
N PHE A 45 -17.95 -18.01 1.03
CA PHE A 45 -18.71 -19.16 1.51
C PHE A 45 -19.98 -18.74 2.26
N GLY A 46 -19.86 -17.88 3.28
CA GLY A 46 -20.97 -17.46 4.13
C GLY A 46 -22.09 -16.76 3.34
N ASN A 47 -21.74 -16.00 2.30
CA ASN A 47 -22.70 -15.29 1.47
C ASN A 47 -23.32 -16.16 0.36
N GLY A 48 -22.61 -17.18 -0.11
CA GLY A 48 -22.99 -17.98 -1.27
C GLY A 48 -23.54 -19.38 -0.98
N TYR A 49 -23.38 -19.89 0.25
CA TYR A 49 -23.78 -21.26 0.58
C TYR A 49 -25.29 -21.47 0.49
N GLN A 50 -25.68 -22.57 -0.16
CA GLN A 50 -27.05 -23.06 -0.21
C GLN A 50 -27.06 -24.54 0.23
N PRO A 51 -27.91 -24.95 1.18
CA PRO A 51 -28.01 -26.35 1.60
C PRO A 51 -28.42 -27.26 0.44
N GLY A 52 -27.63 -28.29 0.16
CA GLY A 52 -27.96 -29.34 -0.80
C GLY A 52 -28.74 -30.50 -0.17
N GLU A 53 -29.13 -31.48 -0.97
CA GLU A 53 -29.87 -32.68 -0.52
C GLU A 53 -29.01 -33.65 0.34
N GLY A 54 -27.69 -33.43 0.45
CA GLY A 54 -26.76 -34.30 1.17
C GLY A 54 -25.83 -33.56 2.14
N PRO A 55 -25.06 -34.29 2.98
CA PRO A 55 -24.10 -33.70 3.89
C PRO A 55 -23.04 -32.91 3.12
N THR A 56 -22.76 -31.69 3.58
CA THR A 56 -21.77 -30.81 2.97
C THR A 56 -20.40 -31.04 3.59
N ASP A 57 -19.38 -31.26 2.76
CA ASP A 57 -17.99 -31.26 3.19
C ASP A 57 -17.44 -29.82 3.15
N PHE A 58 -17.64 -29.11 4.26
CA PHE A 58 -17.20 -27.72 4.40
C PHE A 58 -15.68 -27.56 4.29
N LYS A 59 -14.92 -28.58 4.71
CA LYS A 59 -13.46 -28.52 4.66
C LYS A 59 -12.99 -28.51 3.22
N LYS A 60 -13.48 -29.44 2.40
CA LYS A 60 -13.11 -29.52 0.99
C LYS A 60 -13.49 -28.24 0.23
N LEU A 61 -14.69 -27.71 0.45
CA LEU A 61 -15.13 -26.47 -0.20
C LEU A 61 -14.25 -25.26 0.17
N PHE A 62 -13.83 -25.18 1.44
CA PHE A 62 -12.96 -24.12 1.91
C PHE A 62 -11.55 -24.24 1.30
N ASP A 63 -10.98 -25.44 1.32
CA ASP A 63 -9.67 -25.73 0.72
C ASP A 63 -9.67 -25.44 -0.80
N ASP A 64 -10.74 -25.80 -1.52
CA ASP A 64 -10.90 -25.54 -2.95
C ASP A 64 -10.96 -24.03 -3.26
N GLU A 65 -11.71 -23.24 -2.47
CA GLU A 65 -11.81 -21.79 -2.65
C GLU A 65 -10.48 -21.08 -2.32
N ILE A 66 -9.76 -21.53 -1.29
CA ILE A 66 -8.40 -21.04 -0.98
C ILE A 66 -7.45 -21.33 -2.13
N ALA A 67 -7.45 -22.57 -2.64
CA ALA A 67 -6.58 -22.96 -3.75
C ALA A 67 -6.82 -22.10 -5.00
N LYS A 68 -8.10 -21.79 -5.27
CA LYS A 68 -8.50 -20.89 -6.35
C LYS A 68 -8.02 -19.45 -6.13
N LEU A 69 -8.16 -18.91 -4.91
CA LEU A 69 -7.67 -17.58 -4.57
C LEU A 69 -6.14 -17.49 -4.70
N LYS A 70 -5.41 -18.49 -4.18
CA LYS A 70 -3.95 -18.58 -4.31
C LYS A 70 -3.49 -18.71 -5.76
N ALA A 71 -4.21 -19.48 -6.59
CA ALA A 71 -3.91 -19.59 -8.02
C ALA A 71 -4.17 -18.28 -8.80
N SER A 72 -5.04 -17.41 -8.30
CA SER A 72 -5.31 -16.09 -8.89
C SER A 72 -4.37 -14.99 -8.40
N SER A 73 -3.72 -15.18 -7.24
CA SER A 73 -2.66 -14.31 -6.73
C SER A 73 -1.37 -14.61 -7.50
N SER A 74 -1.08 -13.79 -8.51
CA SER A 74 0.20 -13.76 -9.23
C SER A 74 1.33 -13.08 -8.43
N SER A 75 1.11 -12.75 -7.16
CA SER A 75 2.07 -12.03 -6.32
C SER A 75 3.27 -12.92 -6.01
N VAL A 76 4.35 -12.76 -6.78
CA VAL A 76 5.67 -13.18 -6.30
C VAL A 76 5.96 -12.32 -5.06
N PRO A 77 6.23 -12.90 -3.88
CA PRO A 77 6.50 -12.14 -2.65
C PRO A 77 7.62 -11.10 -2.82
N GLN A 78 8.56 -11.37 -3.73
CA GLN A 78 9.67 -10.47 -4.09
C GLN A 78 9.24 -9.14 -4.71
N ASN A 79 8.06 -9.08 -5.32
CA ASN A 79 7.53 -7.89 -5.99
C ASN A 79 6.57 -7.10 -5.08
N HIS A 80 6.47 -7.46 -3.80
CA HIS A 80 5.61 -6.75 -2.87
C HIS A 80 6.14 -5.32 -2.65
N PRO A 81 5.32 -4.26 -2.85
CA PRO A 81 5.80 -2.87 -2.74
C PRO A 81 6.47 -2.53 -1.41
N LEU A 82 5.94 -3.07 -0.30
CA LEU A 82 6.57 -2.88 1.02
C LEU A 82 7.95 -3.55 1.14
N LEU A 83 8.17 -4.70 0.49
CA LEU A 83 9.47 -5.37 0.49
C LEU A 83 10.48 -4.60 -0.36
N ARG A 84 10.04 -4.05 -1.50
CA ARG A 84 10.86 -3.15 -2.32
C ARG A 84 11.33 -1.94 -1.50
N GLN A 85 10.39 -1.22 -0.88
CA GLN A 85 10.72 -0.06 -0.04
C GLN A 85 11.65 -0.42 1.12
N PHE A 86 11.48 -1.61 1.71
CA PHE A 86 12.37 -2.12 2.74
C PHE A 86 13.81 -2.28 2.21
N ARG A 87 13.99 -2.92 1.06
CA ARG A 87 15.31 -3.12 0.43
C ARG A 87 15.96 -1.82 -0.03
N GLU A 88 15.20 -0.93 -0.65
CA GLU A 88 15.67 0.39 -1.09
C GLU A 88 16.19 1.22 0.09
N ALA A 89 15.49 1.19 1.22
CA ALA A 89 15.91 1.92 2.42
C ALA A 89 17.23 1.41 2.99
N ILE A 90 17.44 0.10 3.01
CA ILE A 90 18.71 -0.52 3.43
C ILE A 90 19.81 -0.15 2.43
N TRP A 91 19.56 -0.28 1.13
CA TRP A 91 20.52 0.06 0.08
C TRP A 91 21.00 1.52 0.19
N SER A 92 20.08 2.44 0.47
CA SER A 92 20.34 3.88 0.59
C SER A 92 21.35 4.23 1.69
N VAL A 93 21.53 3.38 2.71
CA VAL A 93 22.49 3.60 3.82
C VAL A 93 23.91 3.80 3.31
N HIS A 94 24.30 3.04 2.28
CA HIS A 94 25.65 3.09 1.70
C HIS A 94 25.68 3.66 0.28
N HIS A 95 24.52 3.83 -0.35
CA HIS A 95 24.39 4.19 -1.76
C HIS A 95 23.36 5.30 -1.98
N ALA A 96 23.34 6.29 -1.08
CA ALA A 96 22.43 7.43 -1.17
C ALA A 96 22.50 8.09 -2.56
N GLY A 97 21.33 8.26 -3.19
CA GLY A 97 21.21 8.84 -4.54
C GLY A 97 21.49 7.86 -5.69
N GLN A 98 21.85 6.60 -5.41
CA GLN A 98 21.99 5.57 -6.43
C GLN A 98 20.81 4.59 -6.41
N PRO A 99 20.24 4.23 -7.56
CA PRO A 99 19.19 3.21 -7.63
C PRO A 99 19.73 1.84 -7.21
N MET A 100 18.85 0.98 -6.69
CA MET A 100 19.22 -0.39 -6.29
C MET A 100 19.51 -1.25 -7.54
N PRO A 101 20.61 -2.03 -7.59
CA PRO A 101 20.96 -2.88 -8.73
C PRO A 101 19.89 -3.94 -9.01
N GLY A 102 19.60 -4.20 -10.28
CA GLY A 102 18.59 -5.18 -10.72
C GLY A 102 17.20 -4.60 -11.02
N GLU A 103 16.99 -3.30 -10.80
CA GLU A 103 15.75 -2.59 -11.17
C GLU A 103 15.76 -2.01 -12.60
N GLU A 104 16.87 -2.15 -13.33
CA GLU A 104 17.10 -1.52 -14.65
C GLU A 104 16.24 -2.03 -15.82
N HIS A 105 15.31 -2.96 -15.56
CA HIS A 105 14.36 -3.49 -16.56
C HIS A 105 12.91 -3.01 -16.34
N GLU A 106 12.64 -2.23 -15.29
CA GLU A 106 11.38 -1.49 -15.22
C GLU A 106 11.66 -0.11 -15.83
N ASP A 107 11.13 0.12 -17.03
CA ASP A 107 11.22 1.36 -17.79
C ASP A 107 11.25 2.61 -16.89
N ILE A 108 12.02 3.62 -17.30
CA ILE A 108 12.01 4.97 -16.73
C ILE A 108 10.57 5.51 -16.75
N VAL A 109 9.78 5.15 -15.75
CA VAL A 109 8.52 5.79 -15.42
C VAL A 109 8.92 6.97 -14.56
N MET A 110 9.30 8.04 -15.25
CA MET A 110 9.43 9.36 -14.68
C MET A 110 8.03 9.84 -14.24
N THR A 111 7.53 9.32 -13.12
CA THR A 111 6.40 9.89 -12.37
C THR A 111 6.43 9.34 -10.93
N SER A 112 7.07 10.07 -10.01
CA SER A 112 6.47 10.47 -8.73
C SER A 112 5.55 9.47 -7.98
N THR A 113 5.89 8.19 -7.86
CA THR A 113 5.07 7.23 -7.10
C THR A 113 5.90 6.26 -6.26
N GLN A 114 6.61 6.79 -5.26
CA GLN A 114 7.11 6.02 -4.11
C GLN A 114 5.98 5.68 -3.09
N CYS A 115 4.72 5.99 -3.42
CA CYS A 115 3.59 5.84 -2.51
C CYS A 115 2.61 4.79 -3.04
N ASN A 116 2.30 3.79 -2.22
CA ASN A 116 1.39 2.68 -2.55
C ASN A 116 -0.10 3.08 -2.56
N LEU A 117 -0.41 4.35 -2.32
CA LEU A 117 -1.77 4.85 -2.18
C LEU A 117 -2.34 5.24 -3.55
N LEU A 118 -3.54 4.72 -3.86
CA LEU A 118 -4.19 4.94 -5.18
C LEU A 118 -4.82 6.33 -5.34
N ASN A 119 -4.89 7.12 -4.27
CA ASN A 119 -5.39 8.48 -4.31
C ASN A 119 -4.71 9.37 -3.25
N VAL A 120 -4.48 10.63 -3.61
CA VAL A 120 -3.82 11.63 -2.76
C VAL A 120 -4.79 12.41 -1.87
N ALA A 121 -6.08 12.44 -2.23
CA ALA A 121 -7.13 13.09 -1.49
C ALA A 121 -8.39 12.22 -1.46
N CYS A 122 -9.20 12.36 -0.42
CA CYS A 122 -10.50 11.69 -0.34
C CYS A 122 -11.44 12.28 -1.42
N PRO A 123 -12.00 11.46 -2.32
CA PRO A 123 -12.87 11.94 -3.41
C PRO A 123 -14.20 12.57 -2.94
N LEU A 124 -14.59 12.36 -1.67
CA LEU A 124 -15.83 12.89 -1.13
C LEU A 124 -15.62 14.15 -0.28
N SER A 125 -14.60 14.17 0.58
CA SER A 125 -14.32 15.31 1.45
C SER A 125 -13.36 16.32 0.84
N GLY A 126 -12.60 15.93 -0.19
CA GLY A 126 -11.52 16.72 -0.78
C GLY A 126 -10.28 16.84 0.10
N LYS A 127 -10.30 16.34 1.34
CA LYS A 127 -9.16 16.39 2.25
C LYS A 127 -8.00 15.54 1.73
N PRO A 128 -6.74 16.00 1.84
CA PRO A 128 -5.57 15.16 1.59
C PRO A 128 -5.63 13.89 2.44
N VAL A 129 -5.19 12.76 1.88
CA VAL A 129 -5.16 11.47 2.59
C VAL A 129 -4.26 11.54 3.83
N THR A 130 -3.18 12.33 3.77
CA THR A 130 -2.30 12.63 4.90
C THR A 130 -2.98 13.38 6.05
N GLU A 131 -4.16 13.98 5.85
CA GLU A 131 -4.87 14.82 6.81
C GLU A 131 -6.21 14.22 7.28
N LEU A 132 -6.51 12.99 6.87
CA LEU A 132 -7.70 12.29 7.32
C LEU A 132 -7.60 11.91 8.80
N GLU A 133 -8.71 12.09 9.52
CA GLU A 133 -8.80 11.76 10.95
C GLU A 133 -9.01 10.26 11.17
N ASP A 134 -9.96 9.66 10.43
CA ASP A 134 -10.23 8.22 10.45
C ASP A 134 -10.18 7.67 9.01
N PRO A 135 -8.97 7.45 8.45
CA PRO A 135 -8.80 6.97 7.09
C PRO A 135 -9.24 5.52 6.97
N VAL A 136 -10.08 5.24 5.98
CA VAL A 136 -10.54 3.89 5.63
C VAL A 136 -10.32 3.62 4.15
N ARG A 137 -10.08 2.36 3.81
CA ARG A 137 -9.84 1.90 2.45
C ARG A 137 -10.85 0.83 2.06
N SER A 138 -11.30 0.87 0.80
CA SER A 138 -12.10 -0.23 0.24
C SER A 138 -11.21 -1.44 -0.04
N MET A 139 -11.60 -2.62 0.44
CA MET A 139 -10.90 -3.86 0.13
C MET A 139 -11.04 -4.26 -1.35
N ASP A 140 -12.04 -3.73 -2.07
CA ASP A 140 -12.34 -4.11 -3.46
C ASP A 140 -11.66 -3.24 -4.51
N CYS A 141 -11.36 -1.98 -4.17
CA CYS A 141 -10.74 -1.02 -5.09
C CYS A 141 -9.56 -0.25 -4.51
N LYS A 142 -9.19 -0.47 -3.24
CA LYS A 142 -8.05 0.13 -2.53
C LYS A 142 -8.02 1.66 -2.45
N HIS A 143 -9.07 2.36 -2.88
CA HIS A 143 -9.23 3.79 -2.67
C HIS A 143 -9.57 4.15 -1.23
N ILE A 144 -9.10 5.32 -0.80
CA ILE A 144 -9.05 5.79 0.59
C ILE A 144 -10.05 6.94 0.81
N TYR A 145 -10.72 6.92 1.95
CA TYR A 145 -11.77 7.87 2.29
C TYR A 145 -11.72 8.29 3.77
N GLU A 146 -12.34 9.44 4.07
CA GLU A 146 -12.74 9.80 5.43
C GLU A 146 -13.93 8.92 5.87
N LYS A 147 -13.81 8.19 6.98
CA LYS A 147 -14.80 7.19 7.39
C LYS A 147 -16.21 7.73 7.56
N VAL A 148 -16.35 8.85 8.26
CA VAL A 148 -17.68 9.44 8.52
C VAL A 148 -18.38 9.78 7.21
N VAL A 149 -17.63 10.33 6.25
CA VAL A 149 -18.15 10.80 4.96
C VAL A 149 -18.50 9.62 4.05
N ILE A 150 -17.65 8.60 3.95
CA ILE A 150 -17.92 7.44 3.10
C ILE A 150 -19.08 6.60 3.64
N MET A 151 -19.20 6.46 4.96
CA MET A 151 -20.31 5.72 5.57
C MET A 151 -21.64 6.44 5.33
N GLN A 152 -21.66 7.77 5.38
CA GLN A 152 -22.84 8.56 5.01
C GLN A 152 -23.17 8.42 3.52
N TYR A 153 -22.15 8.46 2.64
CA TYR A 153 -22.33 8.26 1.21
C TYR A 153 -22.96 6.89 0.88
N ILE A 154 -22.42 5.81 1.44
CA ILE A 154 -22.95 4.45 1.25
C ILE A 154 -24.40 4.36 1.71
N ARG A 155 -24.71 4.88 2.91
CA ARG A 155 -26.09 4.92 3.43
C ARG A 155 -27.04 5.70 2.51
N SER A 156 -26.59 6.82 1.94
CA SER A 156 -27.44 7.64 1.06
C SER A 156 -27.75 6.99 -0.30
N LYS A 157 -26.87 6.11 -0.78
CA LYS A 157 -26.98 5.44 -2.09
C LYS A 157 -27.50 3.99 -2.00
N ASN A 158 -27.73 3.48 -0.78
CA ASN A 158 -28.16 2.10 -0.51
C ASN A 158 -27.26 1.08 -1.26
N ALA A 159 -27.83 0.02 -1.83
CA ALA A 159 -27.12 -1.06 -2.54
C ALA A 159 -26.46 -0.64 -3.86
N ARG A 160 -26.50 0.65 -4.25
CA ARG A 160 -25.93 1.17 -5.50
C ARG A 160 -24.82 2.20 -5.28
N ALA A 161 -24.19 2.19 -4.11
CA ALA A 161 -23.08 3.07 -3.80
C ALA A 161 -21.83 2.74 -4.64
N GLN A 162 -21.71 3.29 -5.84
CA GLN A 162 -20.49 3.17 -6.65
C GLN A 162 -19.34 3.92 -6.00
N CYS A 163 -18.11 3.42 -6.20
CA CYS A 163 -16.89 4.10 -5.81
C CYS A 163 -16.88 5.54 -6.36
N PRO A 164 -16.72 6.56 -5.50
CA PRO A 164 -16.75 7.95 -5.95
C PRO A 164 -15.45 8.39 -6.66
N MET A 165 -14.44 7.53 -6.74
CA MET A 165 -13.27 7.78 -7.58
C MET A 165 -13.63 7.69 -9.06
N SER A 166 -13.26 8.72 -9.81
CA SER A 166 -13.47 8.80 -11.25
C SER A 166 -12.97 7.54 -11.98
N GLY A 167 -13.86 6.91 -12.74
CA GLY A 167 -13.54 5.73 -13.54
C GLY A 167 -13.51 4.40 -12.79
N CYS A 168 -13.75 4.37 -11.48
CA CYS A 168 -13.79 3.11 -10.72
C CYS A 168 -15.21 2.48 -10.77
N PRO A 169 -15.40 1.27 -11.34
CA PRO A 169 -16.72 0.67 -11.49
C PRO A 169 -17.22 -0.07 -10.24
N LYS A 170 -16.40 -0.16 -9.19
CA LYS A 170 -16.68 -1.00 -8.02
C LYS A 170 -17.83 -0.45 -7.18
N ILE A 171 -18.71 -1.32 -6.70
CA ILE A 171 -19.77 -0.99 -5.75
C ILE A 171 -19.22 -1.19 -4.34
N LEU A 172 -19.37 -0.18 -3.49
CA LEU A 172 -18.87 -0.19 -2.12
C LEU A 172 -19.84 -0.89 -1.19
N GLN A 173 -19.29 -1.71 -0.30
CA GLN A 173 -20.00 -2.34 0.82
C GLN A 173 -19.44 -1.77 2.12
N ALA A 174 -20.31 -1.40 3.06
CA ALA A 174 -19.89 -0.76 4.31
C ALA A 174 -18.93 -1.66 5.11
N GLU A 175 -19.16 -2.96 5.07
CA GLU A 175 -18.39 -4.00 5.76
C GLU A 175 -17.00 -4.20 5.14
N ARG A 176 -16.81 -3.77 3.89
CA ARG A 176 -15.56 -3.90 3.13
C ARG A 176 -14.77 -2.59 3.04
N VAL A 177 -15.23 -1.54 3.72
CA VAL A 177 -14.53 -0.27 3.88
C VAL A 177 -13.98 -0.21 5.30
N VAL A 178 -12.68 -0.47 5.45
CA VAL A 178 -12.03 -0.66 6.74
C VAL A 178 -10.70 0.10 6.83
N CYS A 179 -10.26 0.40 8.05
CA CYS A 179 -8.90 0.86 8.30
C CYS A 179 -8.05 -0.39 8.53
N ASP A 180 -7.42 -0.93 7.48
CA ASP A 180 -6.50 -2.04 7.65
C ASP A 180 -5.15 -1.56 8.23
N PRO A 181 -4.41 -2.40 8.97
CA PRO A 181 -3.20 -1.97 9.67
C PRO A 181 -2.11 -1.38 8.78
N LEU A 182 -2.04 -1.78 7.49
CA LEU A 182 -1.03 -1.29 6.56
C LEU A 182 -1.36 0.12 6.06
N LEU A 183 -2.65 0.48 5.96
CA LEU A 183 -3.07 1.80 5.49
C LEU A 183 -2.43 2.95 6.29
N LEU A 184 -2.37 2.82 7.61
CA LEU A 184 -1.77 3.87 8.46
C LEU A 184 -0.26 3.99 8.26
N ILE A 185 0.42 2.87 7.99
CA ILE A 185 1.85 2.84 7.70
C ILE A 185 2.11 3.53 6.36
N GLU A 186 1.35 3.19 5.32
CA GLU A 186 1.47 3.79 3.98
C GLU A 186 1.20 5.31 4.01
N ILE A 187 0.23 5.76 4.81
CA ILE A 187 -0.06 7.18 5.01
C ILE A 187 1.10 7.89 5.73
N ASP A 188 1.67 7.27 6.76
CA ASP A 188 2.79 7.85 7.50
C ASP A 188 4.06 7.96 6.65
N GLU A 189 4.29 6.99 5.77
CA GLU A 189 5.36 7.03 4.77
C GLU A 189 5.16 8.20 3.79
N MET A 190 3.95 8.39 3.27
CA MET A 190 3.62 9.54 2.41
C MET A 190 3.86 10.88 3.11
N ARG A 191 3.52 10.98 4.41
CA ARG A 191 3.80 12.17 5.23
C ARG A 191 5.29 12.41 5.36
N SER A 192 6.08 11.35 5.57
CA SER A 192 7.53 11.44 5.73
C SER A 192 8.22 11.86 4.44
N MET A 193 7.80 11.33 3.30
CA MET A 193 8.31 11.75 1.99
C MET A 193 7.98 13.22 1.69
N SER A 194 6.77 13.68 1.99
CA SER A 194 6.34 15.07 1.75
C SER A 194 7.19 16.08 2.55
N LYS A 195 7.66 15.68 3.74
CA LYS A 195 8.62 16.48 4.54
C LYS A 195 10.02 16.50 3.95
N GLN A 196 10.39 15.46 3.20
CA GLN A 196 11.70 15.35 2.57
C GLN A 196 11.75 16.14 1.26
N THR A 197 10.70 16.10 0.43
CA THR A 197 10.60 16.92 -0.79
C THR A 197 10.60 18.42 -0.48
N THR A 198 9.83 18.85 0.53
CA THR A 198 9.84 20.25 1.00
C THR A 198 11.20 20.73 1.52
N ARG A 199 12.11 19.83 1.94
CA ARG A 199 13.50 20.18 2.28
C ARG A 199 14.40 20.36 1.06
N PHE A 200 14.10 19.72 -0.07
CA PHE A 200 14.87 19.83 -1.30
C PHE A 200 14.46 21.01 -2.17
N ASP A 201 13.24 21.53 -2.05
CA ASP A 201 12.77 22.72 -2.79
C ASP A 201 13.40 24.05 -2.32
N VAL A 202 14.25 24.02 -1.28
CA VAL A 202 15.05 25.18 -0.85
C VAL A 202 16.41 25.16 -1.57
N ILE A 203 16.38 25.21 -2.91
CA ILE A 203 17.57 25.54 -3.70
C ILE A 203 17.55 27.06 -3.88
N GLU A 204 18.42 27.77 -3.14
CA GLU A 204 18.66 29.20 -3.38
C GLU A 204 19.22 29.36 -4.81
N ASP A 205 18.48 30.07 -5.65
CA ASP A 205 18.90 30.46 -6.99
C ASP A 205 20.03 31.50 -6.89
N PHE A 206 21.27 31.06 -7.12
CA PHE A 206 22.46 31.93 -7.11
C PHE A 206 22.82 32.47 -8.50
N THR A 207 21.87 32.57 -9.44
CA THR A 207 22.13 33.16 -10.75
C THR A 207 22.07 34.70 -10.74
N GLU A 208 22.86 35.35 -9.88
CA GLU A 208 23.27 36.74 -10.10
C GLU A 208 24.48 36.71 -11.04
N LEU A 209 24.24 37.05 -12.32
CA LEU A 209 25.29 37.30 -13.30
C LEU A 209 25.91 38.66 -12.98
N ASP A 210 27.18 38.69 -12.58
CA ASP A 210 27.98 39.91 -12.48
C ASP A 210 27.92 40.66 -13.83
N GLU A 211 27.31 41.85 -13.82
CA GLU A 211 27.25 42.73 -14.99
C GLU A 211 28.68 43.12 -15.40
N GLU A 212 29.02 42.82 -16.65
CA GLU A 212 30.32 43.09 -17.27
C GLU A 212 30.73 44.57 -17.12
N GLU A 213 31.83 44.82 -16.42
CA GLU A 213 32.53 46.10 -16.40
C GLU A 213 33.13 46.35 -17.79
N SER A 214 32.59 47.35 -18.49
CA SER A 214 32.96 47.74 -19.84
C SER A 214 34.05 48.81 -19.76
N ASP A 215 35.23 48.50 -20.32
CA ASP A 215 36.29 49.46 -20.65
C ASP A 215 36.69 49.34 -22.14
#